data_AF-A0A1E5NEQ2-F1
#
_entry.id   AF-A0A1E5NEQ2-F1
#
_cell.length_a   1.000
_cell.length_b   1.000
_cell.length_c   1.000
_cell.angle_alpha   90.00
_cell.angle_beta   90.00
_cell.angle_gamma   90.00
#
_symmetry.space_group_name_H-M   'P 1'
#
loop_
_entity.id
_entity.type
_entity.pdbx_description
1 polymer ?
#
loop_
_entity_poly.entity_id
_entity_poly.type
_entity_poly.pdbx_seq_one_letter_code
_entity_poly.pdbx_strand_id
1 'polypeptide(L)'
;MKKLLFLFFVLLAFSSCSKKEYNDGWFDIEKNYVDIPKKKYDYSGIQSKSSDNSADNNELKQDKIDASSLDMNNVIEIKERMFINQCNDVYLNPEDYRGKLIKLEGIYDGFTDEDTGEKLNFVFRYGPGCCGYDGVAGFEFDYKGNIPNPQDWIEVVGVVEILEIDNYETVRLNAISLNVLDKRGKEFVAN
;
A
#
# COMPACT_ATOMS: atom_id res chain seq x y z
N MET A 1 67.00 6.95 -28.29
CA MET A 1 66.28 7.60 -27.16
C MET A 1 65.49 8.80 -27.69
N LYS A 2 64.23 8.60 -28.09
CA LYS A 2 63.25 9.67 -28.33
C LYS A 2 61.87 9.13 -27.96
N LYS A 3 61.09 10.02 -27.37
CA LYS A 3 59.97 9.80 -26.46
C LYS A 3 58.68 9.38 -27.19
N LEU A 4 57.96 8.46 -26.56
CA LEU A 4 56.52 8.43 -26.31
C LEU A 4 55.60 9.28 -27.23
N LEU A 5 54.68 8.62 -27.94
CA LEU A 5 53.27 9.06 -28.02
C LEU A 5 52.40 7.85 -28.37
N PHE A 6 51.80 7.25 -27.33
CA PHE A 6 50.72 6.27 -27.45
C PHE A 6 49.44 7.06 -27.75
N LEU A 7 48.80 6.79 -28.90
CA LEU A 7 47.48 7.31 -29.21
C LEU A 7 46.50 6.14 -29.20
N PHE A 8 45.99 5.80 -28.01
CA PHE A 8 44.92 4.82 -27.81
C PHE A 8 43.66 5.60 -27.46
N PHE A 9 42.88 5.99 -28.49
CA PHE A 9 41.52 6.48 -28.30
C PHE A 9 40.60 5.26 -28.13
N VAL A 10 40.43 4.80 -26.90
CA VAL A 10 39.34 3.89 -26.52
C VAL A 10 38.43 4.65 -25.55
N LEU A 11 37.48 5.37 -26.14
CA LEU A 11 36.31 5.91 -25.45
C LEU A 11 35.23 4.82 -25.51
N LEU A 12 35.27 3.91 -24.53
CA LEU A 12 34.19 2.98 -24.24
C LEU A 12 33.94 2.97 -22.72
N ALA A 13 33.03 3.83 -22.30
CA ALA A 13 32.09 3.53 -21.23
C ALA A 13 30.95 4.55 -21.35
N PHE A 14 30.01 4.27 -22.27
CA PHE A 14 28.65 4.73 -22.08
C PHE A 14 28.20 4.18 -20.73
N SER A 15 28.22 5.01 -19.70
CA SER A 15 27.38 4.80 -18.53
C SER A 15 25.96 5.04 -18.99
N SER A 16 25.41 4.05 -19.69
CA SER A 16 23.98 3.88 -19.86
C SER A 16 23.45 3.62 -18.45
N CYS A 17 23.08 4.69 -17.75
CA CYS A 17 21.95 4.60 -16.84
C CYS A 17 20.77 4.20 -17.70
N SER A 18 20.59 2.89 -17.88
CA SER A 18 19.30 2.33 -18.23
C SER A 18 18.39 2.70 -17.06
N LYS A 19 17.73 3.87 -17.18
CA LYS A 19 16.42 4.02 -16.56
C LYS A 19 15.62 2.89 -17.18
N LYS A 20 15.40 1.83 -16.41
CA LYS A 20 14.32 0.91 -16.72
C LYS A 20 13.07 1.78 -16.74
N GLU A 21 12.56 2.08 -17.92
CA GLU A 21 11.16 2.46 -18.06
C GLU A 21 10.37 1.29 -17.49
N TYR A 22 9.93 1.47 -16.26
CA TYR A 22 9.00 0.54 -15.64
C TYR A 22 7.65 0.86 -16.25
N ASN A 23 7.10 -0.12 -16.94
CA ASN A 23 5.77 -0.07 -17.53
C ASN A 23 4.77 0.18 -16.39
N ASP A 24 4.08 1.30 -16.45
CA ASP A 24 3.01 1.81 -15.59
C ASP A 24 1.73 0.94 -15.58
N GLY A 25 1.80 -0.27 -16.14
CA GLY A 25 0.65 -1.10 -16.46
C GLY A 25 0.02 -1.89 -15.32
N TRP A 26 0.10 -1.43 -14.06
CA TRP A 26 -0.52 -2.14 -12.93
C TRP A 26 -1.75 -1.45 -12.33
N PHE A 27 -2.09 -0.23 -12.79
CA PHE A 27 -3.40 0.40 -12.60
C PHE A 27 -4.13 0.77 -13.91
N ASP A 28 -3.66 0.26 -15.06
CA ASP A 28 -4.39 0.34 -16.34
C ASP A 28 -5.46 -0.77 -16.39
N ILE A 29 -6.49 -0.67 -15.55
CA ILE A 29 -7.62 -1.62 -15.48
C ILE A 29 -8.33 -1.75 -16.85
N GLU A 30 -8.17 -0.79 -17.76
CA GLU A 30 -8.91 -0.75 -19.02
C GLU A 30 -8.33 -1.58 -20.17
N LYS A 31 -7.03 -1.94 -20.19
CA LYS A 31 -6.42 -2.44 -21.44
C LYS A 31 -6.42 -3.95 -21.65
N ASN A 32 -6.69 -4.77 -20.63
CA ASN A 32 -6.63 -6.24 -20.75
C ASN A 32 -7.96 -6.98 -20.48
N TYR A 33 -9.07 -6.28 -20.28
CA TYR A 33 -10.40 -6.91 -20.20
C TYR A 33 -11.25 -6.57 -21.42
N VAL A 34 -11.08 -7.36 -22.48
CA VAL A 34 -12.13 -7.48 -23.51
C VAL A 34 -13.27 -8.29 -22.88
N ASP A 35 -14.41 -7.62 -22.71
CA ASP A 35 -15.74 -8.15 -22.35
C ASP A 35 -16.06 -8.42 -20.87
N ILE A 36 -15.74 -7.48 -19.95
CA ILE A 36 -16.58 -7.29 -18.75
C ILE A 36 -17.68 -6.29 -19.12
N PRO A 37 -18.99 -6.62 -18.97
CA PRO A 37 -20.05 -5.66 -19.23
C PRO A 37 -19.89 -4.44 -18.32
N LYS A 38 -19.62 -3.27 -18.91
CA LYS A 38 -19.58 -1.97 -18.22
C LYS A 38 -20.95 -1.70 -17.59
N LYS A 39 -21.15 -2.09 -16.34
CA LYS A 39 -22.20 -1.50 -15.52
C LYS A 39 -21.72 -0.10 -15.14
N LYS A 40 -22.14 0.90 -15.93
CA LYS A 40 -22.02 2.31 -15.57
C LYS A 40 -22.81 2.53 -14.28
N TYR A 41 -22.13 2.81 -13.17
CA TYR A 41 -22.78 3.45 -12.04
C TYR A 41 -22.84 4.94 -12.35
N ASP A 42 -24.06 5.45 -12.49
CA ASP A 42 -24.37 6.84 -12.81
C ASP A 42 -24.56 7.63 -11.51
N TYR A 43 -23.59 8.48 -11.19
CA TYR A 43 -23.59 9.35 -10.01
C TYR A 43 -24.25 10.74 -10.28
N SER A 44 -25.03 10.90 -11.35
CA SER A 44 -25.65 12.18 -11.74
C SER A 44 -27.09 12.39 -11.24
N GLY A 45 -27.51 11.65 -10.20
CA GLY A 45 -28.90 11.62 -9.72
C GLY A 45 -29.15 12.16 -8.32
N ILE A 46 -28.44 13.19 -7.83
CA ILE A 46 -28.78 13.83 -6.54
C ILE A 46 -29.48 15.16 -6.80
N GLN A 47 -30.82 15.15 -6.74
CA GLN A 47 -31.60 16.35 -6.50
C GLN A 47 -31.82 16.48 -4.99
N SER A 48 -31.22 17.51 -4.40
CA SER A 48 -31.36 17.87 -3.00
C SER A 48 -32.81 18.24 -2.67
N LYS A 49 -33.30 17.71 -1.55
CA LYS A 49 -34.36 18.34 -0.77
C LYS A 49 -34.09 18.16 0.72
N SER A 50 -33.67 19.26 1.33
CA SER A 50 -33.83 19.63 2.74
C SER A 50 -35.31 19.49 3.16
N SER A 51 -35.72 19.25 4.40
CA SER A 51 -35.15 19.34 5.75
C SER A 51 -35.98 18.43 6.66
N ASP A 52 -35.45 17.95 7.78
CA ASP A 52 -35.94 18.37 9.11
C ASP A 52 -35.13 17.76 10.26
N ASN A 53 -35.01 18.57 11.31
CA ASN A 53 -34.11 18.46 12.44
C ASN A 53 -34.47 17.31 13.41
N SER A 54 -33.46 16.64 13.96
CA SER A 54 -33.38 16.38 15.40
C SER A 54 -31.94 16.05 15.78
N ALA A 55 -31.43 16.79 16.76
CA ALA A 55 -30.08 16.70 17.25
C ALA A 55 -29.85 15.39 18.02
N ASP A 56 -28.77 14.69 17.69
CA ASP A 56 -28.05 13.87 18.67
C ASP A 56 -26.55 14.08 18.46
N ASN A 57 -25.94 14.80 19.40
CA ASN A 57 -24.52 15.09 19.40
C ASN A 57 -23.80 13.89 20.04
N ASN A 58 -23.38 12.92 19.23
CA ASN A 58 -22.30 12.01 19.63
C ASN A 58 -21.05 12.35 18.83
N GLU A 59 -20.26 13.24 19.43
CA GLU A 59 -18.89 13.54 19.03
C GLU A 59 -18.05 12.27 19.29
N LEU A 60 -17.82 11.48 18.24
CA LEU A 60 -16.86 10.37 18.27
C LEU A 60 -15.47 10.97 18.50
N LYS A 61 -14.98 10.82 19.72
CA LYS A 61 -13.62 11.22 20.10
C LYS A 61 -12.63 10.32 19.37
N GLN A 62 -11.95 10.89 18.38
CA GLN A 62 -10.72 10.33 17.85
C GLN A 62 -9.64 10.48 18.92
N ASP A 63 -9.47 9.47 19.77
CA ASP A 63 -8.37 9.45 20.73
C ASP A 63 -7.04 9.40 19.96
N LYS A 64 -6.29 10.51 20.01
CA LYS A 64 -4.92 10.55 19.49
C LYS A 64 -4.09 9.52 20.24
N ILE A 65 -3.74 8.43 19.56
CA ILE A 65 -2.82 7.43 20.07
C ILE A 65 -1.44 8.08 20.22
N ASP A 66 -0.98 8.26 21.46
CA ASP A 66 0.37 8.72 21.75
C ASP A 66 1.35 7.59 21.45
N ALA A 67 2.13 7.75 20.38
CA ALA A 67 3.13 6.77 19.95
C ALA A 67 4.16 6.43 21.05
N SER A 68 4.36 7.31 22.05
CA SER A 68 5.26 7.06 23.17
C SER A 68 4.70 6.07 24.22
N SER A 69 3.39 5.80 24.17
CA SER A 69 2.71 4.84 25.05
C SER A 69 2.57 3.44 24.46
N LEU A 70 3.01 3.24 23.21
CA LEU A 70 2.86 1.99 22.49
C LEU A 70 3.86 0.93 23.00
N ASP A 71 3.35 -0.22 23.39
CA ASP A 71 4.20 -1.35 23.79
C ASP A 71 4.76 -2.06 22.56
N MET A 72 5.95 -1.63 22.15
CA MET A 72 6.69 -2.22 21.03
C MET A 72 7.10 -3.69 21.28
N ASN A 73 6.95 -4.22 22.50
CA ASN A 73 7.18 -5.64 22.76
C ASN A 73 5.99 -6.52 22.34
N ASN A 74 4.82 -5.91 22.09
CA ASN A 74 3.60 -6.62 21.72
C ASN A 74 3.21 -6.38 20.25
N VAL A 75 4.21 -6.36 19.36
CA VAL A 75 4.02 -6.23 17.93
C VAL A 75 3.67 -7.58 17.32
N ILE A 76 2.56 -7.63 16.57
CA ILE A 76 2.16 -8.80 15.79
C ILE A 76 2.93 -8.78 14.47
N GLU A 77 3.87 -9.71 14.32
CA GLU A 77 4.68 -9.82 13.12
C GLU A 77 4.04 -10.77 12.11
N ILE A 78 3.68 -10.24 10.94
CA ILE A 78 3.17 -11.01 9.81
C ILE A 78 4.36 -11.55 9.01
N LYS A 79 4.52 -12.87 9.04
CA LYS A 79 5.68 -13.56 8.47
C LYS A 79 5.33 -14.31 7.21
N GLU A 80 6.34 -14.54 6.40
CA GLU A 80 6.24 -15.11 5.06
C GLU A 80 5.41 -16.41 4.96
N ARG A 81 5.53 -17.34 5.92
CA ARG A 81 4.86 -18.66 5.84
C ARG A 81 3.34 -18.59 5.93
N MET A 82 2.80 -17.60 6.63
CA MET A 82 1.37 -17.48 6.90
C MET A 82 0.87 -16.10 6.46
N PHE A 83 1.58 -15.46 5.53
CA PHE A 83 1.40 -14.05 5.21
C PHE A 83 -0.06 -13.74 4.82
N ILE A 84 -0.61 -14.47 3.83
CA ILE A 84 -1.99 -14.25 3.37
C ILE A 84 -2.99 -14.55 4.49
N ASN A 85 -2.82 -15.68 5.20
CA ASN A 85 -3.73 -16.05 6.28
C ASN A 85 -3.75 -15.03 7.42
N GLN A 86 -2.59 -14.50 7.81
CA GLN A 86 -2.49 -13.48 8.85
C GLN A 86 -3.08 -12.15 8.39
N CYS A 87 -2.87 -11.73 7.14
CA CYS A 87 -3.54 -10.55 6.61
C CYS A 87 -5.07 -10.72 6.62
N ASN A 88 -5.56 -11.87 6.14
CA ASN A 88 -6.99 -12.16 6.11
C ASN A 88 -7.60 -12.22 7.51
N ASP A 89 -6.90 -12.79 8.49
CA ASP A 89 -7.39 -12.86 9.87
C ASP A 89 -7.62 -11.47 10.48
N VAL A 90 -6.78 -10.49 10.13
CA VAL A 90 -6.95 -9.09 10.54
C VAL A 90 -8.19 -8.47 9.91
N TYR A 91 -8.42 -8.68 8.61
CA TYR A 91 -9.62 -8.18 7.92
C TYR A 91 -10.92 -8.88 8.37
N LEU A 92 -10.84 -10.15 8.76
CA LEU A 92 -12.00 -10.93 9.20
C LEU A 92 -12.38 -10.68 10.66
N ASN A 93 -11.41 -10.28 11.50
CA ASN A 93 -11.60 -10.06 12.93
C ASN A 93 -11.08 -8.68 13.36
N PRO A 94 -11.45 -7.57 12.69
CA PRO A 94 -10.74 -6.30 12.83
C PRO A 94 -10.78 -5.75 14.26
N GLU A 95 -11.88 -5.95 15.00
CA GLU A 95 -12.00 -5.55 16.41
C GLU A 95 -10.97 -6.21 17.34
N ASP A 96 -10.59 -7.46 17.06
CA ASP A 96 -9.54 -8.15 17.82
C ASP A 96 -8.17 -7.50 17.59
N TYR A 97 -8.01 -6.74 16.51
CA TYR A 97 -6.76 -6.11 16.12
C TYR A 97 -6.75 -4.59 16.35
N ARG A 98 -7.90 -3.94 16.53
CA ARG A 98 -8.03 -2.49 16.75
C ARG A 98 -7.02 -2.00 17.81
N GLY A 99 -6.22 -1.01 17.44
CA GLY A 99 -5.22 -0.41 18.33
C GLY A 99 -3.95 -1.26 18.57
N LYS A 100 -3.88 -2.49 18.06
CA LYS A 100 -2.66 -3.32 18.14
C LYS A 100 -1.66 -2.89 17.07
N LEU A 101 -0.40 -3.22 17.33
CA LEU A 101 0.69 -3.01 16.39
C LEU A 101 0.84 -4.21 15.46
N ILE A 102 0.85 -3.95 14.16
CA ILE A 102 1.22 -4.92 13.13
C ILE A 102 2.56 -4.50 12.53
N LYS A 103 3.44 -5.48 12.34
CA LYS A 103 4.66 -5.36 11.55
C LYS A 103 4.57 -6.30 10.35
N LEU A 104 4.83 -5.77 9.16
CA LEU A 104 4.95 -6.57 7.94
C LEU A 104 5.96 -5.98 6.97
N GLU A 105 6.46 -6.85 6.11
CA GLU A 105 7.30 -6.46 4.97
C GLU A 105 6.58 -6.76 3.66
N GLY A 106 6.70 -5.87 2.69
CA GLY A 106 6.14 -6.05 1.37
C GLY A 106 6.63 -5.03 0.35
N ILE A 107 6.07 -5.11 -0.84
CA ILE A 107 6.23 -4.15 -1.92
C ILE A 107 5.37 -2.93 -1.58
N TYR A 108 5.97 -1.75 -1.69
CA TYR A 108 5.24 -0.51 -1.69
C TYR A 108 4.66 -0.22 -3.08
N ASP A 109 3.40 0.17 -3.11
CA ASP A 109 2.83 0.92 -4.22
C ASP A 109 1.80 1.92 -3.69
N GLY A 110 1.48 2.94 -4.47
CA GLY A 110 0.51 3.96 -4.07
C GLY A 110 -0.04 4.71 -5.26
N PHE A 111 -1.28 5.17 -5.12
CA PHE A 111 -1.93 5.98 -6.15
C PHE A 111 -2.67 7.16 -5.50
N THR A 112 -2.98 8.15 -6.33
CA THR A 112 -3.82 9.28 -5.93
C THR A 112 -5.15 9.11 -6.60
N ASP A 113 -6.23 9.10 -5.81
CA ASP A 113 -7.58 9.14 -6.32
C ASP A 113 -7.82 10.49 -7.02
N GLU A 114 -8.17 10.46 -8.30
CA GLU A 114 -8.27 11.69 -9.12
C GLU A 114 -9.47 12.56 -8.73
N ASP A 115 -10.53 11.96 -8.19
CA ASP A 115 -11.78 12.65 -7.86
C ASP A 115 -11.67 13.37 -6.49
N THR A 116 -11.01 12.73 -5.53
CA THR A 116 -10.88 13.21 -4.15
C THR A 116 -9.52 13.85 -3.85
N GLY A 117 -8.49 13.52 -4.64
CA GLY A 117 -7.10 13.88 -4.36
C GLY A 117 -6.48 13.09 -3.21
N GLU A 118 -7.16 12.07 -2.68
CA GLU A 118 -6.69 11.24 -1.60
C GLU A 118 -5.51 10.37 -2.04
N LYS A 119 -4.48 10.28 -1.19
CA LYS A 119 -3.31 9.44 -1.44
C LYS A 119 -3.46 8.12 -0.71
N LEU A 120 -3.51 7.04 -1.48
CA LEU A 120 -3.62 5.70 -0.95
C LEU A 120 -2.26 5.01 -1.08
N ASN A 121 -1.75 4.51 0.05
CA ASN A 121 -0.45 3.85 0.13
C ASN A 121 -0.65 2.40 0.58
N PHE A 122 0.02 1.46 -0.08
CA PHE A 122 -0.13 0.04 0.19
C PHE A 122 1.21 -0.63 0.43
N VAL A 123 1.22 -1.58 1.36
CA VAL A 123 2.30 -2.54 1.54
C VAL A 123 1.72 -3.93 1.35
N PHE A 124 2.18 -4.64 0.33
CA PHE A 124 1.58 -5.92 -0.05
C PHE A 124 2.60 -6.92 -0.62
N ARG A 125 2.16 -8.15 -0.80
CA ARG A 125 2.85 -9.20 -1.55
C ARG A 125 1.88 -9.79 -2.57
N TYR A 126 2.42 -10.31 -3.67
CA TYR A 126 1.64 -11.04 -4.65
C TYR A 126 1.15 -12.36 -4.06
N GLY A 127 -0.11 -12.67 -4.30
CA GLY A 127 -0.76 -13.93 -3.95
C GLY A 127 -1.23 -14.68 -5.19
N PRO A 128 -1.67 -15.94 -5.05
CA PRO A 128 -2.33 -16.64 -6.13
C PRO A 128 -3.62 -15.92 -6.52
N GLY A 129 -3.83 -15.71 -7.81
CA GLY A 129 -5.15 -15.32 -8.32
C GLY A 129 -5.61 -16.22 -9.46
N CYS A 130 -6.71 -15.85 -10.09
CA CYS A 130 -7.37 -16.59 -11.16
C CYS A 130 -6.50 -16.64 -12.43
N CYS A 131 -5.68 -15.61 -12.66
CA CYS A 131 -4.87 -15.43 -13.87
C CYS A 131 -3.49 -14.82 -13.54
N GLY A 132 -2.67 -15.52 -12.73
CA GLY A 132 -1.29 -15.12 -12.43
C GLY A 132 -1.13 -14.41 -11.09
N TYR A 133 -0.60 -13.18 -11.10
CA TYR A 133 -0.34 -12.36 -9.91
C TYR A 133 -1.50 -11.40 -9.59
N ASP A 134 -2.73 -11.77 -9.94
CA ASP A 134 -3.95 -10.97 -9.71
C ASP A 134 -4.45 -11.02 -8.26
N GLY A 135 -3.85 -11.87 -7.43
CA GLY A 135 -4.02 -11.83 -5.97
C GLY A 135 -3.00 -10.90 -5.33
N VAL A 136 -3.43 -10.10 -4.36
CA VAL A 136 -2.55 -9.36 -3.45
C VAL A 136 -3.00 -9.57 -2.01
N ALA A 137 -2.05 -9.60 -1.09
CA ALA A 137 -2.33 -9.57 0.35
C ALA A 137 -1.46 -8.49 0.98
N GLY A 138 -2.04 -7.68 1.87
CA GLY A 138 -1.36 -6.51 2.41
C GLY A 138 -2.34 -5.57 3.09
N PHE A 139 -1.89 -4.37 3.39
CA PHE A 139 -2.73 -3.33 4.00
C PHE A 139 -2.51 -1.99 3.32
N GLU A 140 -3.56 -1.18 3.32
CA GLU A 140 -3.41 0.27 3.21
C GLU A 140 -2.72 0.81 4.47
N PHE A 141 -1.91 1.86 4.32
CA PHE A 141 -1.33 2.56 5.45
C PHE A 141 -1.31 4.08 5.26
N ASP A 142 -1.43 4.82 6.37
CA ASP A 142 -1.09 6.26 6.42
C ASP A 142 0.29 6.43 7.05
N TYR A 143 1.11 7.32 6.49
CA TYR A 143 2.44 7.62 7.02
C TYR A 143 2.78 9.10 6.85
N LYS A 144 3.13 9.74 7.98
CA LYS A 144 3.48 11.18 8.03
C LYS A 144 4.93 11.48 7.61
N GLY A 145 5.75 10.45 7.42
CA GLY A 145 7.14 10.59 7.03
C GLY A 145 7.32 10.67 5.51
N ASN A 146 8.54 10.38 5.05
CA ASN A 146 8.83 10.31 3.64
C ASN A 146 8.25 9.02 3.04
N ILE A 147 7.44 9.17 1.99
CA ILE A 147 6.89 8.07 1.22
C ILE A 147 7.99 7.47 0.32
N PRO A 148 8.13 6.13 0.26
CA PRO A 148 9.11 5.44 -0.59
C PRO A 148 8.76 5.52 -2.08
N ASN A 149 9.66 5.04 -2.95
CA ASN A 149 9.35 4.94 -4.38
C ASN A 149 8.50 3.69 -4.64
N PRO A 150 7.55 3.73 -5.59
CA PRO A 150 6.86 2.54 -6.05
C PRO A 150 7.83 1.39 -6.33
N GLN A 151 7.42 0.18 -5.98
CA GLN A 151 8.19 -1.05 -6.03
C GLN A 151 9.29 -1.20 -4.96
N ASP A 152 9.56 -0.23 -4.10
CA ASP A 152 10.50 -0.41 -2.98
C ASP A 152 10.00 -1.52 -2.03
N TRP A 153 10.94 -2.32 -1.49
CA TRP A 153 10.61 -3.28 -0.44
C TRP A 153 10.68 -2.59 0.91
N ILE A 154 9.57 -2.55 1.63
CA ILE A 154 9.43 -1.79 2.87
C ILE A 154 9.01 -2.69 4.02
N GLU A 155 9.48 -2.32 5.21
CA GLU A 155 8.97 -2.78 6.50
C GLU A 155 8.09 -1.67 7.09
N VAL A 156 6.83 -1.98 7.37
CA VAL A 156 5.89 -1.08 8.03
C VAL A 156 5.59 -1.62 9.41
N VAL A 157 5.65 -0.74 10.40
CA VAL A 157 5.06 -0.97 11.72
C VAL A 157 3.97 0.08 11.93
N GLY A 158 2.74 -0.38 12.13
CA GLY A 158 1.59 0.52 12.24
C GLY A 158 0.54 0.03 13.20
N VAL A 159 -0.22 0.98 13.73
CA VAL A 159 -1.37 0.72 14.60
C VAL A 159 -2.60 0.46 13.73
N VAL A 160 -3.31 -0.61 14.00
CA VAL A 160 -4.54 -0.97 13.29
C VAL A 160 -5.65 0.04 13.60
N GLU A 161 -6.13 0.70 12.55
CA GLU A 161 -7.31 1.55 12.53
C GLU A 161 -8.39 0.89 11.67
N ILE A 162 -9.64 1.01 12.12
CA ILE A 162 -10.81 0.55 11.38
C ILE A 162 -11.49 1.78 10.79
N LEU A 163 -11.68 1.77 9.48
CA LEU A 163 -12.33 2.82 8.73
C LEU A 163 -13.74 2.36 8.33
N GLU A 164 -14.72 3.22 8.52
CA GLU A 164 -16.08 3.01 8.06
C GLU A 164 -16.32 3.85 6.80
N ILE A 165 -16.59 3.19 5.68
CA ILE A 165 -16.79 3.80 4.36
C ILE A 165 -18.11 3.28 3.80
N ASP A 166 -19.11 4.15 3.62
CA ASP A 166 -20.41 3.83 3.00
C ASP A 166 -21.07 2.52 3.50
N ASN A 167 -21.03 2.29 4.82
CA ASN A 167 -21.53 1.10 5.53
C ASN A 167 -20.67 -0.19 5.34
N TYR A 168 -19.41 -0.05 4.95
CA TYR A 168 -18.42 -1.11 4.96
C TYR A 168 -17.26 -0.75 5.91
N GLU A 169 -16.76 -1.74 6.65
CA GLU A 169 -15.58 -1.58 7.50
C GLU A 169 -14.34 -2.13 6.77
N THR A 170 -13.26 -1.35 6.76
CA THR A 170 -11.95 -1.78 6.29
C THR A 170 -10.87 -1.49 7.33
N VAL A 171 -9.69 -2.06 7.12
CA VAL A 171 -8.52 -1.90 7.99
C VAL A 171 -7.45 -1.08 7.29
N ARG A 172 -6.91 -0.09 8.01
CA ARG A 172 -5.73 0.69 7.63
C ARG A 172 -4.69 0.64 8.75
N LEU A 173 -3.42 0.68 8.40
CA LEU A 173 -2.33 0.85 9.36
C LEU A 173 -1.95 2.33 9.49
N ASN A 174 -2.08 2.91 10.69
CA ASN A 174 -1.43 4.18 11.00
C ASN A 174 0.05 3.91 11.30
N ALA A 175 0.90 4.07 10.28
CA ALA A 175 2.31 3.71 10.34
C ALA A 175 3.07 4.65 11.30
N ILE A 176 3.74 4.05 12.28
CA ILE A 176 4.63 4.74 13.21
C ILE A 176 6.11 4.58 12.82
N SER A 177 6.41 3.60 11.98
CA SER A 177 7.74 3.36 11.42
C SER A 177 7.61 2.79 10.01
N LEU A 178 8.45 3.29 9.10
CA LEU A 178 8.61 2.77 7.74
C LEU A 178 10.11 2.73 7.41
N ASN A 179 10.60 1.56 7.04
CA ASN A 179 11.98 1.35 6.62
C ASN A 179 12.00 0.80 5.19
N VAL A 180 12.77 1.41 4.29
CA VAL A 180 13.11 0.81 3.00
C VAL A 180 14.27 -0.15 3.19
N LEU A 181 14.13 -1.39 2.71
CA LEU A 181 15.11 -2.45 2.91
C LEU A 181 15.80 -2.81 1.59
N ASP A 182 17.13 -2.98 1.64
CA ASP A 182 17.92 -3.40 0.47
C ASP A 182 17.65 -4.85 0.05
N LYS A 183 17.30 -5.70 1.02
CA LYS A 183 17.03 -7.12 0.79
C LYS A 183 15.52 -7.37 0.80
N ARG A 184 15.03 -7.93 -0.31
CA ARG A 184 13.64 -8.36 -0.45
C ARG A 184 13.40 -9.74 0.15
N GLY A 185 12.22 -9.93 0.73
CA GLY A 185 11.66 -11.23 1.08
C GLY A 185 11.00 -11.91 -0.13
N LYS A 186 10.18 -12.94 0.10
CA LYS A 186 9.34 -13.49 -0.98
C LYS A 186 8.28 -12.48 -1.40
N GLU A 187 8.37 -12.02 -2.64
CA GLU A 187 7.37 -11.17 -3.28
C GLU A 187 6.08 -11.93 -3.60
N PHE A 188 6.19 -13.20 -3.99
CA PHE A 188 5.04 -14.09 -4.18
C PHE A 188 4.89 -15.02 -2.98
N VAL A 189 3.69 -15.03 -2.41
CA VAL A 189 3.28 -15.88 -1.29
C VAL A 189 2.08 -16.72 -1.69
N ALA A 190 2.02 -17.95 -1.22
CA ALA A 190 0.88 -18.84 -1.36
C ALA A 190 0.74 -19.61 -0.04
N ASN A 191 -0.51 -19.90 0.35
CA ASN A 191 -0.81 -20.68 1.55
C ASN A 191 -0.68 -22.19 1.29
#